data_AF-A0A0M7AF30-F1
#
_entry.id   AF-A0A0M7AF30-F1
#
_cell.length_a   1.000
_cell.length_b   1.000
_cell.length_c   1.000
_cell.angle_alpha   90.00
_cell.angle_beta   90.00
_cell.angle_gamma   90.00
#
_symmetry.space_group_name_H-M   'P 1'
#
loop_
_entity.id
_entity.type
_entity.pdbx_description
1 polymer ?
#
loop_
_entity_poly.entity_id
_entity_poly.type
_entity_poly.pdbx_seq_one_letter_code
_entity_poly.pdbx_strand_id
1 'polypeptide(L)' 'MTAHITKAQLRHPDDFYADLLEAHEGLSKAESDAFNARLILLMANRIGDPGELKTLLEAAARTTHSE' A
#
# COMPACT_ATOMS: atom_id res chain seq x y z
N MET A 1 7.95 7.16 17.62
CA MET A 1 9.14 6.55 16.99
C MET A 1 8.71 6.10 15.59
N THR A 2 8.66 7.04 14.64
CA THR A 2 7.87 6.88 13.40
C THR A 2 8.73 7.14 12.17
N ALA A 3 9.94 6.57 12.14
CA ALA A 3 10.92 6.83 11.07
C ALA A 3 10.93 5.77 9.96
N HIS A 4 10.17 4.67 10.09
CA HIS A 4 10.28 3.51 9.21
C HIS A 4 9.20 3.38 8.13
N ILE A 5 8.13 4.18 8.18
CA ILE A 5 6.97 4.02 7.28
C ILE A 5 7.24 4.63 5.89
N THR A 6 8.01 5.70 5.81
CA THR A 6 8.32 6.39 4.54
C THR A 6 9.62 5.95 3.89
N LYS A 7 10.38 5.06 4.55
CA LYS A 7 11.62 4.50 3.99
C LYS A 7 11.28 3.19 3.30
N ALA A 8 11.62 3.06 2.02
CA ALA A 8 11.42 1.82 1.27
C ALA A 8 12.08 0.64 2.02
N GLN A 9 11.24 -0.27 2.51
CA GLN A 9 11.69 -1.52 3.15
C GLN A 9 11.69 -2.71 2.18
N LEU A 10 11.12 -2.51 0.98
CA LEU A 10 11.14 -3.51 -0.09
C LEU A 10 12.56 -3.65 -0.62
N ARG A 11 13.06 -4.89 -0.66
CA ARG A 11 14.41 -5.20 -1.20
C ARG A 11 14.47 -4.96 -2.71
N HIS A 12 13.34 -5.13 -3.40
CA HIS A 12 13.16 -4.93 -4.83
C HIS A 12 11.84 -4.19 -5.06
N PRO A 13 11.82 -2.85 -4.87
CA PRO A 13 10.60 -2.06 -5.03
C PRO A 13 10.07 -2.08 -6.47
N ASP A 14 10.97 -2.15 -7.46
CA ASP A 14 10.62 -2.16 -8.88
C ASP A 14 9.92 -3.46 -9.28
N ASP A 15 10.39 -4.61 -8.78
CA ASP A 15 9.78 -5.92 -9.05
C ASP A 15 8.34 -5.98 -8.50
N PHE A 16 8.13 -5.52 -7.27
CA PHE A 16 6.78 -5.47 -6.70
C PHE A 16 5.86 -4.51 -7.45
N TYR A 17 6.38 -3.38 -7.94
CA TYR A 17 5.60 -2.44 -8.73
C TYR A 17 5.22 -3.04 -10.09
N ALA A 18 6.12 -3.80 -10.72
CA ALA A 18 5.82 -4.53 -11.95
C ALA A 18 4.73 -5.60 -11.72
N ASP A 19 4.85 -6.42 -10.67
CA ASP A 19 3.84 -7.42 -10.30
C ASP A 19 2.48 -6.77 -10.03
N LEU A 20 2.47 -5.60 -9.37
CA LEU A 20 1.25 -4.85 -9.10
C LEU A 20 0.61 -4.33 -10.39
N LEU A 21 1.41 -3.82 -11.32
CA LEU A 21 0.92 -3.33 -12.61
C LEU A 21 0.34 -4.47 -13.45
N GLU A 22 1.05 -5.60 -13.52
CA GLU A 22 0.58 -6.81 -14.20
C GLU A 22 -0.75 -7.31 -13.62
N ALA A 23 -0.89 -7.29 -12.29
CA ALA A 23 -2.15 -7.68 -11.62
C ALA A 23 -3.34 -6.76 -11.96
N HIS A 24 -3.09 -5.56 -12.47
CA HIS A 24 -4.11 -4.63 -12.93
C HIS A 24 -4.40 -4.71 -14.44
N GLU A 25 -3.62 -5.46 -15.21
CA GLU A 25 -3.85 -5.58 -16.65
C GLU A 25 -5.23 -6.19 -16.95
N GLY A 26 -5.97 -5.53 -17.85
CA GLY A 26 -7.32 -5.96 -18.24
C GLY A 26 -8.43 -5.61 -17.25
N LEU A 27 -8.12 -5.04 -16.08
CA LEU A 27 -9.12 -4.58 -15.13
C LEU A 27 -9.66 -3.19 -15.52
N SER A 28 -10.98 -3.01 -15.39
CA SER A 28 -11.56 -1.67 -15.37
C SER A 28 -11.13 -0.90 -14.11
N LYS A 29 -11.34 0.41 -14.11
CA LYS A 29 -11.02 1.25 -12.94
C LYS A 29 -11.73 0.77 -11.66
N ALA A 30 -13.01 0.39 -11.76
CA ALA A 30 -13.76 -0.11 -10.61
C ALA A 30 -13.21 -1.45 -10.08
N GLU A 31 -12.77 -2.33 -10.99
CA GLU A 31 -12.15 -3.61 -10.62
C GLU A 31 -10.76 -3.42 -10.02
N SER A 32 -9.98 -2.46 -10.54
CA SER A 32 -8.70 -2.04 -9.99
C SER A 32 -8.85 -1.46 -8.57
N ASP A 33 -9.84 -0.60 -8.33
CA ASP A 33 -10.15 -0.08 -7.00
C ASP A 33 -10.55 -1.20 -6.03
N ALA A 34 -11.39 -2.14 -6.49
CA ALA A 34 -11.80 -3.30 -5.70
C ALA A 34 -10.63 -4.26 -5.43
N PHE A 35 -9.69 -4.41 -6.37
CA PHE A 35 -8.44 -5.16 -6.17
C PHE A 35 -7.58 -4.50 -5.10
N ASN A 36 -7.36 -3.18 -5.19
CA ASN A 36 -6.57 -2.43 -4.23
C ASN A 36 -7.16 -2.50 -2.81
N ALA A 37 -8.48 -2.38 -2.67
CA ALA A 37 -9.14 -2.53 -1.37
C ALA A 37 -8.91 -3.91 -0.74
N ARG A 38 -9.01 -4.98 -1.54
CA ARG A 38 -8.73 -6.36 -1.09
C ARG A 38 -7.27 -6.53 -0.69
N LEU A 39 -6.34 -6.02 -1.49
CA LEU A 39 -4.90 -6.08 -1.20
C LEU A 39 -4.57 -5.36 0.11
N ILE A 40 -5.12 -4.16 0.33
CA ILE A 40 -4.95 -3.40 1.58
C ILE A 40 -5.44 -4.20 2.79
N LEU A 41 -6.60 -4.85 2.70
CA LEU A 41 -7.14 -5.66 3.79
C LEU A 41 -6.26 -6.89 4.08
N LEU A 42 -5.73 -7.55 3.04
CA LEU A 42 -4.81 -8.69 3.22
C LEU A 42 -3.51 -8.26 3.90
N MET A 43 -2.94 -7.12 3.49
CA MET A 43 -1.77 -6.55 4.15
C MET A 43 -2.06 -6.16 5.60
N ALA A 44 -3.22 -5.55 5.86
CA ALA A 44 -3.63 -5.18 7.20
C ALA A 44 -3.78 -6.39 8.13
N ASN A 45 -4.38 -7.47 7.61
CA ASN A 45 -4.47 -8.75 8.32
C ASN A 45 -3.10 -9.35 8.62
N ARG A 46 -2.12 -9.17 7.72
CA ARG A 46 -0.75 -9.67 7.93
C ARG A 46 -0.01 -8.87 9.01
N ILE A 47 -0.26 -7.57 9.11
CA ILE A 47 0.31 -6.68 10.13
C ILE A 47 -0.29 -6.98 11.51
N GLY A 48 -1.61 -7.07 11.62
CA GLY A 48 -2.31 -7.52 12.83
C GLY A 48 -2.32 -6.56 14.04
N ASP A 49 -1.52 -5.49 14.02
CA ASP A 49 -1.50 -4.46 15.08
C ASP A 49 -2.33 -3.21 14.69
N PRO A 50 -3.46 -2.93 15.39
CA PRO A 50 -4.29 -1.74 15.13
C PRO A 50 -3.55 -0.39 15.29
N GLY A 51 -2.57 -0.30 16.19
CA GLY A 51 -1.77 0.90 16.39
C GLY A 51 -0.82 1.16 15.22
N GLU A 52 -0.21 0.10 14.68
CA GLU A 52 0.60 0.19 13.46
C GLU A 52 -0.27 0.56 12.25
N LEU A 53 -1.43 -0.06 12.08
CA LEU A 53 -2.38 0.28 11.02
C LEU A 53 -2.86 1.73 11.09
N LYS A 54 -3.15 2.25 12.30
CA LYS A 54 -3.50 3.66 12.48
C LYS A 54 -2.35 4.57 12.05
N THR A 55 -1.13 4.23 12.43
CA THR A 55 0.06 5.00 12.05
C THR A 55 0.27 5.01 10.53
N LEU A 56 0.01 3.89 9.85
CA LEU A 56 0.06 3.77 8.39
C LEU A 56 -1.01 4.63 7.71
N LEU A 57 -2.24 4.65 8.22
CA LEU A 57 -3.32 5.51 7.70
C LEU A 57 -2.96 7.00 7.85
N GLU A 58 -2.46 7.40 9.01
CA GLU A 58 -2.00 8.77 9.25
C GLU A 58 -0.84 9.15 8.33
N ALA A 59 0.06 8.21 8.01
CA ALA A 59 1.14 8.45 7.06
C ALA A 59 0.61 8.62 5.64
N ALA A 60 -0.27 7.73 5.16
CA ALA A 60 -0.89 7.83 3.83
C ALA A 60 -1.66 9.15 3.64
N ALA A 61 -2.33 9.65 4.69
CA ALA A 61 -3.05 10.92 4.65
C ALA A 61 -2.12 12.14 4.50
N ARG A 62 -0.85 12.05 4.91
CA ARG A 62 0.14 13.14 4.80
C ARG A 62 0.85 13.18 3.45
N THR A 63 0.92 12.07 2.73
CA THR A 63 1.68 11.97 1.47
C THR A 63 0.94 12.57 0.26
N THR A 64 -0.21 13.20 0.46
CA THR A 64 -1.01 13.82 -0.62
C THR A 64 -0.58 15.24 -1.00
N HIS A 65 0.54 15.78 -0.51
CA HIS A 65 1.13 17.04 -1.01
C HIS A 65 2.66 16.96 -1.02
N SER A 66 3.23 16.80 -2.22
CA SER A 66 4.58 17.27 -2.54
C SER A 66 4.51 17.83 -3.95
N GLU A 67 4.11 19.10 -4.04
CA GLU A 67 4.54 19.99 -5.12
C GLU A 67 6.02 20.37 -4.91
#